data_AF-A0A937BC85-F1
#
_entry.id   AF-A0A937BC85-F1
#
_cell.length_a   1.000
_cell.length_b   1.000
_cell.length_c   1.000
_cell.angle_alpha   90.00
_cell.angle_beta   90.00
_cell.angle_gamma   90.00
#
_symmetry.space_group_name_H-M   'P 1'
#
loop_
_entity.id
_entity.type
_entity.pdbx_description
1 polymer ?
#
loop_
_entity_poly.entity_id
_entity_poly.type
_entity_poly.pdbx_seq_one_letter_code
_entity_poly.pdbx_strand_id
1 'polypeptide(L)'
;MVREYDLDQAAELIRSAGAAEDVIGELDAFDETGGSIFVYENNVQLPELKVGADIIIVKGDLDIGGTLEDCEKVDSSLLIVLGNLSCRNLINMGSMHVTGNVNVEQTILGDSLCDYSLSAGGNISARTILDNGHHIVARGRIHVQDLYSFHSVEDENGRLEPNLDREDLVPQLLRDGNPDLPRIIHYIAGGGTQFRRV
;
A
#
# COMPACT_ATOMS: atom_id res chain seq x y z
N MET A 1 4.86 20.95 6.23
CA MET A 1 5.47 21.72 5.12
C MET A 1 5.91 20.69 4.09
N VAL A 2 5.58 20.92 2.82
CA VAL A 2 6.04 20.10 1.69
C VAL A 2 7.23 20.79 1.04
N ARG A 3 8.26 20.02 0.67
CA ARG A 3 9.43 20.50 -0.07
C ARG A 3 9.74 19.57 -1.21
N GLU A 4 10.22 20.14 -2.30
CA GLU A 4 10.80 19.36 -3.39
C GLU A 4 12.26 19.05 -3.07
N TYR A 5 12.64 17.79 -3.27
CA TYR A 5 13.99 17.28 -3.04
C TYR A 5 14.58 16.82 -4.38
N ASP A 6 15.90 16.86 -4.49
CA ASP A 6 16.60 16.07 -5.50
C ASP A 6 16.81 14.62 -5.01
N LEU A 7 17.23 13.73 -5.92
CA LEU A 7 17.44 12.32 -5.65
C LEU A 7 18.43 12.08 -4.51
N ASP A 8 19.55 12.81 -4.49
CA ASP A 8 20.59 12.66 -3.46
C ASP A 8 20.07 13.02 -2.06
N GLN A 9 19.31 14.13 -1.96
CA GLN A 9 18.67 14.56 -0.73
C GLN A 9 17.64 13.54 -0.24
N ALA A 10 16.85 12.96 -1.15
CA ALA A 10 15.84 11.97 -0.84
C ALA A 10 16.46 10.65 -0.39
N ALA A 11 17.50 10.17 -1.09
CA ALA A 11 18.24 8.97 -0.71
C ALA A 11 18.90 9.13 0.67
N GLU A 12 19.53 10.27 0.95
CA GLU A 12 20.13 10.53 2.27
C GLU A 12 19.09 10.58 3.39
N LEU A 13 17.91 11.13 3.11
CA LEU A 13 16.78 11.13 4.05
C LEU A 13 16.32 9.70 4.37
N ILE A 14 16.16 8.86 3.35
CA ILE A 14 15.75 7.44 3.49
C ILE A 14 16.80 6.65 4.29
N ARG A 15 18.10 6.81 3.99
CA ARG A 15 19.20 6.18 4.74
C ARG A 15 19.19 6.59 6.20
N SER A 16 19.04 7.89 6.46
CA SER A 16 19.01 8.44 7.82
C SER A 16 17.85 7.91 8.65
N ALA A 17 16.75 7.51 8.00
CA ALA A 17 15.60 6.90 8.65
C ALA A 17 15.75 5.38 8.89
N GLY A 18 16.85 4.76 8.45
CA GLY A 18 17.10 3.33 8.61
C GLY A 18 16.23 2.44 7.72
N ALA A 19 15.68 3.00 6.64
CA ALA A 19 15.01 2.23 5.62
C ALA A 19 16.00 1.28 4.91
N ALA A 20 15.45 0.26 4.26
CA ALA A 20 16.26 -0.76 3.59
C ALA A 20 16.83 -0.25 2.26
N GLU A 21 17.97 -0.81 1.83
CA GLU A 21 18.69 -0.36 0.62
C GLU A 21 17.89 -0.60 -0.68
N ASP A 22 17.00 -1.58 -0.69
CA ASP A 22 16.07 -1.83 -1.81
C ASP A 22 15.13 -0.64 -2.07
N VAL A 23 14.70 0.07 -1.02
CA VAL A 23 13.90 1.30 -1.13
C VAL A 23 14.65 2.39 -1.90
N ILE A 24 15.97 2.46 -1.80
CA ILE A 24 16.79 3.43 -2.54
C ILE A 24 16.87 3.02 -4.01
N GLY A 25 17.04 1.73 -4.29
CA GLY A 25 17.01 1.23 -5.66
C GLY A 25 15.67 1.48 -6.35
N GLU A 26 14.55 1.36 -5.62
CA GLU A 26 13.23 1.75 -6.13
C GLU A 26 13.12 3.26 -6.34
N LEU A 27 13.60 4.08 -5.41
CA LEU A 27 13.63 5.54 -5.58
C LEU A 27 14.37 5.94 -6.86
N ASP A 28 15.57 5.41 -7.09
CA ASP A 28 16.37 5.67 -8.30
C ASP A 28 15.59 5.31 -9.57
N ALA A 29 14.94 4.14 -9.59
CA ALA A 29 14.17 3.66 -10.74
C ALA A 29 12.93 4.55 -11.04
N PHE A 30 12.26 5.05 -10.01
CA PHE A 30 11.11 5.94 -10.19
C PHE A 30 11.53 7.36 -10.60
N ASP A 31 12.66 7.88 -10.10
CA ASP A 31 13.19 9.20 -10.50
C ASP A 31 13.50 9.25 -12.01
N GLU A 32 14.03 8.15 -12.57
CA GLU A 32 14.27 8.01 -14.01
C GLU A 32 12.99 8.14 -14.87
N THR A 33 11.80 7.96 -14.29
CA THR A 33 10.52 8.11 -15.00
C THR A 33 10.07 9.57 -15.15
N GLY A 34 10.72 10.51 -14.45
CA GLY A 34 10.57 11.96 -14.65
C GLY A 34 9.56 12.68 -13.74
N GLY A 35 9.12 12.05 -12.64
CA GLY A 35 8.33 12.72 -11.59
C GLY A 35 9.20 13.56 -10.65
N SER A 36 8.60 14.56 -9.99
CA SER A 36 9.28 15.31 -8.92
C SER A 36 9.24 14.52 -7.60
N ILE A 37 10.23 14.73 -6.72
CA ILE A 37 10.25 14.14 -5.38
C ILE A 37 9.71 15.17 -4.37
N PHE A 38 8.53 14.92 -3.82
CA PHE A 38 7.94 15.77 -2.78
C PHE A 38 8.03 15.12 -1.40
N VAL A 39 8.61 15.87 -0.45
CA VAL A 39 8.81 15.45 0.93
C VAL A 39 7.91 16.24 1.87
N TYR A 40 7.06 15.54 2.61
CA TYR A 40 6.36 16.07 3.77
C TYR A 40 7.28 15.95 5.00
N GLU A 41 7.71 17.09 5.55
CA GLU A 41 8.82 17.14 6.52
C GLU A 41 8.48 16.70 7.96
N ASN A 42 7.22 16.37 8.25
CA ASN A 42 6.74 16.01 9.59
C ASN A 42 5.58 15.02 9.45
N ASN A 43 5.03 14.57 10.59
CA ASN A 43 3.76 13.84 10.61
C ASN A 43 2.67 14.58 9.83
N VAL A 44 1.90 13.82 9.06
CA VAL A 44 0.88 14.31 8.13
C VAL A 44 -0.47 13.71 8.49
N GLN A 45 -1.47 14.57 8.57
CA GLN A 45 -2.87 14.18 8.64
C GLN A 45 -3.60 14.78 7.45
N LEU A 46 -4.22 13.92 6.63
CA LEU A 46 -4.99 14.33 5.45
C LEU A 46 -6.33 13.58 5.42
N PRO A 47 -7.40 14.17 4.87
CA PRO A 47 -8.64 13.45 4.64
C PRO A 47 -8.47 12.35 3.56
N GLU A 48 -7.66 12.64 2.54
CA GLU A 48 -7.34 11.78 1.42
C GLU A 48 -5.93 12.11 0.91
N LEU A 49 -5.26 11.13 0.28
CA LEU A 49 -4.03 11.32 -0.45
C LEU A 49 -4.11 10.45 -1.71
N LYS A 50 -3.75 11.04 -2.84
CA LYS A 50 -3.67 10.38 -4.15
C LYS A 50 -2.25 10.53 -4.67
N VAL A 51 -1.56 9.41 -4.85
CA VAL A 51 -0.17 9.38 -5.33
C VAL A 51 -0.20 9.11 -6.83
N GLY A 52 0.51 9.93 -7.62
CA GLY A 52 0.52 9.88 -9.08
C GLY A 52 1.95 9.72 -9.61
N ALA A 53 2.29 10.48 -10.66
CA ALA A 53 3.62 10.45 -11.28
C ALA A 53 4.74 10.92 -10.35
N ASP A 54 4.44 11.81 -9.40
CA ASP A 54 5.41 12.33 -8.44
C ASP A 54 5.67 11.32 -7.32
N ILE A 55 6.93 11.25 -6.89
CA ILE A 55 7.35 10.45 -5.74
C ILE A 55 6.99 11.21 -4.47
N ILE A 56 6.27 10.55 -3.56
CA ILE A 56 5.90 11.14 -2.27
C ILE A 56 6.68 10.48 -1.15
N ILE A 57 7.35 11.29 -0.33
CA ILE A 57 8.02 10.86 0.89
C ILE A 57 7.40 11.57 2.09
N VAL A 58 7.02 10.83 3.13
CA VAL A 58 6.56 11.39 4.41
C VAL A 58 7.61 11.13 5.48
N LYS A 59 8.23 12.19 5.99
CA LYS A 59 9.21 12.16 7.08
C LYS A 59 8.51 12.14 8.43
N GLY A 60 7.91 11.01 8.75
CA GLY A 60 7.14 10.78 9.97
C GLY A 60 5.92 9.92 9.70
N ASP A 61 4.93 10.03 10.58
CA ASP A 61 3.68 9.27 10.46
C ASP A 61 2.76 9.88 9.41
N LEU A 62 2.07 9.03 8.64
CA LEU A 62 1.02 9.39 7.69
C LEU A 62 -0.32 8.86 8.17
N ASP A 63 -1.28 9.75 8.42
CA ASP A 63 -2.63 9.42 8.87
C ASP A 63 -3.66 9.95 7.87
N ILE A 64 -4.36 9.03 7.20
CA ILE A 64 -5.38 9.34 6.19
C ILE A 64 -6.77 9.01 6.77
N GLY A 65 -7.61 10.02 6.92
CA GLY A 65 -8.95 9.83 7.51
C GLY A 65 -9.90 8.93 6.70
N GLY A 66 -9.59 8.70 5.42
CA GLY A 66 -10.38 7.90 4.49
C GLY A 66 -9.59 6.81 3.78
N THR A 67 -9.74 6.77 2.46
CA THR A 67 -9.02 5.84 1.60
C THR A 67 -7.70 6.48 1.13
N LEU A 68 -6.60 5.77 1.30
CA LEU A 68 -5.33 6.04 0.62
C LEU A 68 -5.33 5.23 -0.69
N GLU A 69 -5.12 5.91 -1.81
CA GLU A 69 -5.05 5.30 -3.15
C GLU A 69 -3.82 5.86 -3.87
N ASP A 70 -3.08 5.00 -4.55
CA ASP A 70 -1.95 5.36 -5.38
C ASP A 70 -2.23 5.09 -6.87
N CYS A 71 -1.25 5.33 -7.74
CA CYS A 71 -1.37 5.20 -9.19
C CYS A 71 -2.50 6.07 -9.81
N GLU A 72 -2.75 7.26 -9.26
CA GLU A 72 -3.74 8.19 -9.82
C GLU A 72 -3.32 8.62 -11.24
N LYS A 73 -4.01 8.06 -12.25
CA LYS A 73 -3.83 8.34 -13.68
C LYS A 73 -2.45 7.96 -14.24
N VAL A 74 -1.74 7.06 -13.57
CA VAL A 74 -0.44 6.52 -13.97
C VAL A 74 -0.40 5.02 -13.74
N ASP A 75 0.48 4.31 -14.44
CA ASP A 75 0.60 2.85 -14.31
C ASP A 75 1.44 2.42 -13.10
N SER A 76 2.23 3.34 -12.55
CA SER A 76 3.05 3.11 -11.36
C SER A 76 3.21 4.40 -10.56
N SER A 77 3.41 4.26 -9.26
CA SER A 77 3.72 5.36 -8.35
C SER A 77 4.53 4.86 -7.16
N LEU A 78 5.16 5.79 -6.44
CA LEU A 78 6.00 5.48 -5.28
C LEU A 78 5.60 6.34 -4.08
N LEU A 79 5.22 5.68 -2.98
CA LEU A 79 5.01 6.30 -1.67
C LEU A 79 5.96 5.71 -0.64
N ILE A 80 6.72 6.58 0.04
CA ILE A 80 7.61 6.20 1.14
C ILE A 80 7.19 6.91 2.42
N VAL A 81 6.87 6.17 3.47
CA VAL A 81 6.51 6.68 4.80
C VAL A 81 7.61 6.29 5.79
N LEU A 82 8.36 7.28 6.26
CA LEU A 82 9.44 7.12 7.23
C LEU A 82 8.90 7.17 8.67
N GLY A 83 7.83 6.42 8.92
CA GLY A 83 7.09 6.34 10.17
C GLY A 83 5.98 5.29 10.07
N ASN A 84 4.87 5.50 10.78
CA ASN A 84 3.69 4.65 10.69
C ASN A 84 2.70 5.17 9.65
N LEU A 85 1.92 4.27 9.06
CA LEU A 85 0.79 4.58 8.20
C LEU A 85 -0.51 4.16 8.88
N SER A 86 -1.48 5.06 8.97
CA SER A 86 -2.87 4.75 9.34
C SER A 86 -3.85 5.23 8.29
N CYS A 87 -4.83 4.39 7.95
CA CYS A 87 -5.94 4.78 7.10
C CYS A 87 -7.17 3.88 7.31
N ARG A 88 -8.33 4.28 6.78
CA ARG A 88 -9.52 3.42 6.82
C ARG A 88 -9.42 2.30 5.79
N ASN A 89 -9.05 2.64 4.56
CA ASN A 89 -8.81 1.69 3.47
C ASN A 89 -7.52 2.05 2.74
N LEU A 90 -6.85 1.05 2.21
CA LEU A 90 -5.68 1.18 1.36
C LEU A 90 -5.91 0.46 0.03
N ILE A 91 -5.77 1.19 -1.07
CA ILE A 91 -5.74 0.66 -2.44
C ILE A 91 -4.32 0.94 -2.94
N ASN A 92 -3.51 -0.11 -3.08
CA ASN A 92 -2.11 0.00 -3.44
C ASN A 92 -1.82 -0.82 -4.70
N MET A 93 -1.57 -0.11 -5.79
CA MET A 93 -1.31 -0.62 -7.12
C MET A 93 0.16 -0.40 -7.53
N GLY A 94 0.86 0.55 -6.91
CA GLY A 94 2.27 0.85 -7.11
C GLY A 94 3.15 0.37 -5.94
N SER A 95 4.32 0.98 -5.78
CA SER A 95 5.23 0.67 -4.69
C SER A 95 4.95 1.52 -3.45
N MET A 96 4.82 0.87 -2.30
CA MET A 96 4.63 1.53 -1.02
C MET A 96 5.55 0.97 0.05
N HIS A 97 6.35 1.84 0.66
CA HIS A 97 7.27 1.47 1.73
C HIS A 97 6.96 2.23 3.01
N VAL A 98 6.78 1.50 4.11
CA VAL A 98 6.51 2.09 5.43
C VAL A 98 7.56 1.56 6.41
N THR A 99 8.37 2.42 7.03
CA THR A 99 9.41 1.95 7.96
C THR A 99 8.85 1.45 9.29
N GLY A 100 7.65 1.90 9.66
CA GLY A 100 6.92 1.50 10.87
C GLY A 100 5.77 0.53 10.58
N ASN A 101 4.69 0.68 11.36
CA ASN A 101 3.50 -0.16 11.22
C ASN A 101 2.53 0.40 10.18
N VAL A 102 1.80 -0.49 9.51
CA VAL A 102 0.67 -0.17 8.63
C VAL A 102 -0.62 -0.61 9.33
N ASN A 103 -1.44 0.36 9.73
CA ASN A 103 -2.70 0.13 10.44
C ASN A 103 -3.86 0.55 9.54
N VAL A 104 -4.50 -0.42 8.90
CA VAL A 104 -5.66 -0.18 8.04
C VAL A 104 -6.91 -0.67 8.75
N GLU A 105 -7.90 0.19 8.96
CA GLU A 105 -9.07 -0.18 9.77
C GLU A 105 -9.91 -1.28 9.11
N GLN A 106 -10.05 -1.24 7.78
CA GLN A 106 -10.91 -2.13 7.02
C GLN A 106 -10.12 -2.95 6.02
N THR A 107 -9.78 -2.39 4.86
CA THR A 107 -9.38 -3.18 3.69
C THR A 107 -8.04 -2.71 3.14
N ILE A 108 -7.13 -3.67 2.90
CA ILE A 108 -6.00 -3.50 2.00
C ILE A 108 -6.33 -4.24 0.70
N LEU A 109 -6.30 -3.53 -0.41
CA LEU A 109 -6.35 -4.08 -1.76
C LEU A 109 -4.98 -3.86 -2.42
N GLY A 110 -4.31 -4.96 -2.76
CA GLY A 110 -3.09 -4.95 -3.56
C GLY A 110 -3.36 -5.54 -4.95
N ASP A 111 -3.02 -4.82 -6.00
CA ASP A 111 -3.10 -5.31 -7.38
C ASP A 111 -2.08 -4.59 -8.26
N SER A 112 -1.08 -5.31 -8.77
CA SER A 112 -0.02 -4.73 -9.60
C SER A 112 0.52 -5.71 -10.63
N LEU A 113 -0.28 -6.69 -11.08
CA LEU A 113 0.18 -7.74 -12.02
C LEU A 113 1.48 -8.46 -11.59
N CYS A 114 1.72 -8.54 -10.28
CA CYS A 114 2.91 -9.09 -9.62
C CYS A 114 4.19 -8.24 -9.73
N ASP A 115 4.09 -6.95 -10.08
CA ASP A 115 5.25 -6.06 -10.27
C ASP A 115 5.66 -5.26 -9.01
N TYR A 116 4.72 -4.87 -8.16
CA TYR A 116 4.97 -3.97 -7.03
C TYR A 116 4.62 -4.56 -5.67
N SER A 117 4.95 -3.82 -4.61
CA SER A 117 4.77 -4.28 -3.25
C SER A 117 4.30 -3.21 -2.26
N LEU A 118 3.59 -3.68 -1.23
CA LEU A 118 3.41 -3.02 0.05
C LEU A 118 4.41 -3.62 1.04
N SER A 119 5.39 -2.83 1.49
CA SER A 119 6.34 -3.27 2.51
C SER A 119 6.22 -2.48 3.80
N ALA A 120 6.17 -3.19 4.93
CA ALA A 120 6.16 -2.62 6.27
C ALA A 120 7.38 -3.10 7.07
N GLY A 121 8.12 -2.16 7.65
CA GLY A 121 9.21 -2.45 8.58
C GLY A 121 8.72 -2.93 9.95
N GLY A 122 7.46 -2.67 10.28
CA GLY A 122 6.77 -3.17 11.47
C GLY A 122 5.68 -4.20 11.13
N ASN A 123 4.57 -4.12 11.86
CA ASN A 123 3.40 -4.98 11.65
C ASN A 123 2.46 -4.39 10.58
N ILE A 124 1.68 -5.25 9.95
CA ILE A 124 0.50 -4.84 9.17
C ILE A 124 -0.74 -5.33 9.93
N SER A 125 -1.75 -4.48 10.06
CA SER A 125 -3.06 -4.85 10.61
C SER A 125 -4.15 -4.40 9.66
N ALA A 126 -5.07 -5.31 9.31
CA ALA A 126 -6.26 -5.02 8.54
C ALA A 126 -7.39 -5.98 8.92
N ARG A 127 -8.65 -5.61 8.63
CA ARG A 127 -9.74 -6.59 8.73
C ARG A 127 -9.67 -7.56 7.56
N THR A 128 -9.52 -7.02 6.36
CA THR A 128 -9.46 -7.79 5.11
C THR A 128 -8.24 -7.39 4.30
N ILE A 129 -7.52 -8.39 3.79
CA ILE A 129 -6.48 -8.22 2.76
C ILE A 129 -6.94 -8.95 1.50
N LEU A 130 -6.97 -8.22 0.39
CA LEU A 130 -7.22 -8.73 -0.95
C LEU A 130 -5.95 -8.51 -1.77
N ASP A 131 -5.12 -9.53 -1.86
CA ASP A 131 -4.01 -9.56 -2.82
C ASP A 131 -4.51 -10.21 -4.11
N ASN A 132 -4.54 -9.44 -5.20
CA ASN A 132 -4.92 -9.88 -6.54
C ASN A 132 -3.74 -9.87 -7.54
N GLY A 133 -2.51 -10.01 -7.05
CA GLY A 133 -1.31 -9.90 -7.89
C GLY A 133 -0.36 -8.82 -7.37
N HIS A 134 -0.13 -8.80 -6.06
CA HIS A 134 0.69 -7.83 -5.38
C HIS A 134 1.50 -8.50 -4.29
N HIS A 135 2.69 -8.00 -4.00
CA HIS A 135 3.49 -8.55 -2.90
C HIS A 135 3.25 -7.74 -1.63
N ILE A 136 2.65 -8.34 -0.60
CA ILE A 136 2.44 -7.66 0.68
C ILE A 136 3.35 -8.28 1.73
N VAL A 137 4.26 -7.51 2.30
CA VAL A 137 5.27 -8.02 3.22
C VAL A 137 5.39 -7.18 4.48
N ALA A 138 5.43 -7.84 5.64
CA ALA A 138 5.74 -7.23 6.92
C ALA A 138 7.02 -7.85 7.49
N ARG A 139 7.93 -7.01 8.02
CA ARG A 139 9.05 -7.52 8.84
C ARG A 139 8.60 -7.99 10.22
N GLY A 140 7.47 -7.46 10.71
CA GLY A 140 6.77 -7.95 11.89
C GLY A 140 5.70 -8.96 11.52
N ARG A 141 4.56 -8.93 12.24
CA ARG A 141 3.41 -9.80 12.01
C ARG A 141 2.33 -9.14 11.17
N ILE A 142 1.62 -9.97 10.39
CA ILE A 142 0.38 -9.56 9.74
C ILE A 142 -0.81 -10.05 10.57
N HIS A 143 -1.64 -9.11 11.02
CA HIS A 143 -2.90 -9.39 11.72
C HIS A 143 -4.06 -9.14 10.75
N VAL A 144 -4.71 -10.21 10.30
CA VAL A 144 -5.81 -10.16 9.33
C VAL A 144 -6.91 -11.16 9.69
N GLN A 145 -8.18 -10.77 9.51
CA GLN A 145 -9.31 -11.68 9.73
C GLN A 145 -9.65 -12.46 8.46
N ASP A 146 -9.69 -11.77 7.33
CA ASP A 146 -10.08 -12.30 6.03
C ASP A 146 -8.93 -12.06 5.03
N LEU A 147 -8.33 -13.12 4.51
CA LEU A 147 -7.22 -13.05 3.56
C LEU A 147 -7.58 -13.82 2.29
N TYR A 148 -7.65 -13.08 1.18
CA TYR A 148 -7.58 -13.60 -0.18
C TYR A 148 -6.21 -13.21 -0.76
N SER A 149 -5.48 -14.17 -1.34
CA SER A 149 -4.17 -13.90 -1.95
C SER A 149 -3.97 -14.73 -3.21
N PHE A 150 -3.63 -14.05 -4.30
CA PHE A 150 -3.24 -14.65 -5.57
C PHE A 150 -1.72 -14.76 -5.72
N HIS A 151 -0.95 -13.83 -5.15
CA HIS A 151 0.50 -13.75 -5.30
C HIS A 151 1.22 -14.14 -4.01
N SER A 152 1.48 -13.19 -3.11
CA SER A 152 2.10 -13.49 -1.81
C SER A 152 1.81 -12.43 -0.75
N VAL A 153 1.46 -12.91 0.44
CA VAL A 153 1.33 -12.12 1.67
C VAL A 153 2.21 -12.79 2.73
N GLU A 154 3.23 -12.08 3.21
CA GLU A 154 4.31 -12.66 4.03
C GLU A 154 4.58 -11.83 5.29
N ASP A 155 4.88 -12.51 6.38
CA ASP A 155 5.29 -11.89 7.64
C ASP A 155 6.55 -12.54 8.22
N GLU A 156 6.93 -12.18 9.45
CA GLU A 156 8.11 -12.74 10.13
C GLU A 156 8.15 -14.28 10.22
N ASN A 157 7.00 -14.97 10.09
CA ASN A 157 6.87 -16.42 10.13
C ASN A 157 6.78 -17.06 8.72
N GLY A 158 6.92 -16.26 7.66
CA GLY A 158 6.80 -16.67 6.27
C GLY A 158 5.44 -16.35 5.66
N ARG A 159 5.10 -17.07 4.59
CA ARG A 159 3.87 -16.86 3.83
C ARG A 159 2.63 -17.21 4.66
N LEU A 160 1.63 -16.34 4.64
CA LEU A 160 0.32 -16.58 5.24
C LEU A 160 -0.54 -17.46 4.33
N GLU A 161 -1.29 -18.37 4.94
CA GLU A 161 -2.29 -19.19 4.25
C GLU A 161 -3.61 -18.41 4.13
N PRO A 162 -4.16 -18.22 2.92
CA PRO A 162 -5.44 -17.57 2.71
C PRO A 162 -6.59 -18.34 3.38
N ASN A 163 -7.59 -17.61 3.84
CA ASN A 163 -8.83 -18.18 4.40
C ASN A 163 -10.09 -17.73 3.65
N LEU A 164 -9.89 -17.08 2.49
CA LEU A 164 -10.89 -16.74 1.50
C LEU A 164 -10.45 -17.24 0.13
N ASP A 165 -11.35 -17.97 -0.52
CA ASP A 165 -11.23 -18.29 -1.94
C ASP A 165 -12.21 -17.46 -2.79
N ARG A 166 -12.09 -17.55 -4.12
CA ARG A 166 -12.93 -16.77 -5.07
C ARG A 166 -14.41 -17.05 -4.88
N GLU A 167 -14.75 -18.28 -4.52
CA GLU A 167 -16.11 -18.76 -4.29
C GLU A 167 -16.72 -18.18 -3.01
N ASP A 168 -15.90 -17.80 -2.04
CA ASP A 168 -16.31 -17.15 -0.80
C ASP A 168 -16.60 -15.66 -0.99
N LEU A 169 -16.08 -15.06 -2.06
CA LEU A 169 -16.28 -13.64 -2.33
C LEU A 169 -17.73 -13.34 -2.72
N VAL A 170 -18.26 -12.23 -2.21
CA VAL A 170 -19.63 -11.77 -2.52
C VAL A 170 -19.84 -11.68 -4.05
N PRO A 171 -20.91 -12.29 -4.62
CA PRO A 171 -21.04 -12.44 -6.07
C PRO A 171 -21.01 -11.13 -6.86
N GLN A 172 -21.47 -10.03 -6.24
CA GLN A 172 -21.51 -8.70 -6.84
C GLN A 172 -20.13 -8.12 -7.16
N LEU A 173 -19.08 -8.61 -6.49
CA LEU A 173 -17.70 -8.20 -6.72
C LEU A 173 -16.99 -9.06 -7.77
N LEU A 174 -17.69 -10.02 -8.37
CA LEU A 174 -17.14 -10.94 -9.35
C LEU A 174 -17.60 -10.63 -10.77
N ARG A 175 -16.74 -10.92 -11.74
CA ARG A 175 -17.03 -11.01 -13.17
C ARG A 175 -16.52 -12.35 -13.67
N ASP A 176 -17.41 -13.14 -14.26
CA ASP A 176 -17.11 -14.49 -14.75
C ASP A 176 -16.40 -15.38 -13.71
N GLY A 177 -16.79 -15.23 -12.44
CA GLY A 177 -16.25 -15.99 -11.30
C GLY A 177 -14.91 -15.48 -10.75
N ASN A 178 -14.35 -14.40 -11.30
CA ASN A 178 -13.09 -13.80 -10.85
C ASN A 178 -13.32 -12.42 -10.21
N PRO A 179 -12.44 -11.98 -9.29
CA PRO A 179 -12.45 -10.61 -8.77
C PRO A 179 -12.53 -9.56 -9.90
N ASP A 180 -13.56 -8.71 -9.88
CA ASP A 180 -13.71 -7.59 -10.81
C ASP A 180 -13.10 -6.34 -10.17
N LEU A 181 -11.80 -6.13 -10.42
CA LEU A 181 -11.01 -5.09 -9.76
C LEU A 181 -11.66 -3.69 -9.81
N PRO A 182 -12.15 -3.17 -10.96
CA PRO A 182 -12.88 -1.90 -11.00
C PRO A 182 -14.10 -1.86 -10.07
N ARG A 183 -14.84 -2.96 -9.93
CA ARG A 183 -15.99 -3.04 -9.00
C ARG A 183 -15.53 -3.07 -7.55
N ILE A 184 -14.44 -3.77 -7.25
CA ILE A 184 -13.88 -3.88 -5.90
C ILE A 184 -13.36 -2.51 -5.45
N ILE A 185 -12.59 -1.81 -6.28
CA ILE A 185 -12.12 -0.45 -6.03
C ILE A 185 -13.31 0.48 -5.76
N HIS A 186 -14.33 0.45 -6.63
CA HIS A 186 -15.53 1.27 -6.45
C HIS A 186 -16.29 0.93 -5.15
N TYR A 187 -16.37 -0.35 -4.80
CA TYR A 187 -17.01 -0.81 -3.56
C TYR A 187 -16.25 -0.33 -2.31
N ILE A 188 -14.92 -0.45 -2.29
CA ILE A 188 -14.06 0.04 -1.20
C ILE A 188 -14.16 1.56 -1.07
N ALA A 189 -14.06 2.29 -2.19
CA ALA A 189 -14.18 3.75 -2.23
C ALA A 189 -15.57 4.22 -1.74
N GLY A 190 -16.63 3.44 -2.02
CA GLY A 190 -17.98 3.64 -1.49
C GLY A 190 -18.14 3.28 -0.01
N GLY A 191 -17.09 2.82 0.67
CA GLY A 191 -17.08 2.46 2.08
C GLY A 191 -17.53 1.02 2.37
N GLY A 192 -17.56 0.16 1.36
CA GLY A 192 -17.83 -1.27 1.50
C GLY A 192 -16.72 -2.02 2.25
N THR A 193 -17.12 -2.95 3.12
CA THR A 193 -16.20 -3.65 4.04
C THR A 193 -16.48 -5.15 4.16
N GLN A 194 -17.44 -5.68 3.40
CA GLN A 194 -17.84 -7.09 3.48
C GLN A 194 -17.52 -7.81 2.17
N PHE A 195 -16.52 -8.67 2.24
CA PHE A 195 -16.03 -9.42 1.08
C PHE A 195 -16.46 -10.88 1.09
N ARG A 196 -16.65 -11.47 2.27
CA ARG A 196 -17.11 -12.85 2.44
C ARG A 196 -18.64 -12.96 2.35
N ARG A 197 -19.13 -13.99 1.65
CA ARG A 197 -20.52 -14.46 1.72
C ARG A 197 -20.85 -14.93 3.14
N VAL A 198 -22.02 -14.52 3.65
CA VAL A 198 -22.61 -15.00 4.91
C VAL A 198 -23.62 -16.09 4.66
#